data_AF-A0A7K3XXE6-F1
#
_entry.id   AF-A0A7K3XXE6-F1
#
_cell.length_a   1.000
_cell.length_b   1.000
_cell.length_c   1.000
_cell.angle_alpha   90.00
_cell.angle_beta   90.00
_cell.angle_gamma   90.00
#
_symmetry.space_group_name_H-M   'P 1'
#
loop_
_entity.id
_entity.type
_entity.pdbx_description
1 polymer ?
#
loop_
_entity_poly.entity_id
_entity_poly.type
_entity_poly.pdbx_seq_one_letter_code
_entity_poly.pdbx_strand_id
1 'polypeptide(L)'
;MKMKKLSLAAAAIALAMSVCTMAACAPTVVASSENAGGQSAATAGVEAPAPELDGIPANTPADHQGRFESMGGEGCATCHGTTDGKTTAGGGAMLPEDHYVDGSYTTGEIDPVRLQCNTCHAQES
;
A
#
# COMPACT_ATOMS: atom_id res chain seq x y z
N MET A 1 -43.60 36.33 -15.08
CA MET A 1 -43.39 34.86 -14.98
C MET A 1 -42.99 34.53 -13.55
N LYS A 2 -43.74 33.66 -12.87
CA LYS A 2 -43.66 33.43 -11.41
C LYS A 2 -42.97 32.07 -11.19
N MET A 3 -41.68 32.09 -10.89
CA MET A 3 -40.91 30.85 -10.69
C MET A 3 -41.19 30.30 -9.28
N LYS A 4 -41.81 29.12 -9.26
CA LYS A 4 -42.15 28.36 -8.06
C LYS A 4 -40.85 27.84 -7.43
N LYS A 5 -40.61 28.21 -6.17
CA LYS A 5 -39.49 27.73 -5.35
C LYS A 5 -39.76 26.26 -5.02
N LEU A 6 -38.95 25.35 -5.55
CA LEU A 6 -38.99 23.94 -5.16
C LEU A 6 -38.38 23.79 -3.76
N SER A 7 -39.16 23.26 -2.84
CA SER A 7 -38.74 22.82 -1.50
C SER A 7 -37.62 21.79 -1.61
N LEU A 8 -36.46 22.07 -1.03
CA LEU A 8 -35.49 21.04 -0.70
C LEU A 8 -35.89 20.43 0.64
N ALA A 9 -36.32 19.17 0.60
CA ALA A 9 -36.53 18.34 1.76
C ALA A 9 -35.19 18.07 2.45
N ALA A 10 -35.14 18.30 3.76
CA ALA A 10 -34.00 18.00 4.61
C ALA A 10 -33.85 16.47 4.74
N ALA A 11 -32.78 15.92 4.18
CA ALA A 11 -32.36 14.54 4.44
C ALA A 11 -31.44 14.53 5.67
N ALA A 12 -31.99 14.14 6.82
CA ALA A 12 -31.21 13.83 8.01
C ALA A 12 -30.81 12.34 7.94
N ILE A 13 -29.53 12.06 7.64
CA ILE A 13 -28.96 10.72 7.79
C ILE A 13 -28.07 10.78 9.03
N ALA A 14 -28.58 10.22 10.13
CA ALA A 14 -27.82 10.01 11.35
C ALA A 14 -26.94 8.76 11.17
N LEU A 15 -25.62 8.95 11.15
CA LEU A 15 -24.66 7.84 11.21
C LEU A 15 -24.26 7.64 12.68
N ALA A 16 -24.74 6.56 13.29
CA ALA A 16 -24.38 6.19 14.66
C ALA A 16 -23.06 5.39 14.66
N MET A 17 -22.18 5.81 15.56
CA MET A 17 -20.81 5.36 15.74
C MET A 17 -20.67 3.96 16.38
N SER A 18 -19.51 3.37 16.07
CA SER A 18 -18.59 2.68 16.98
C SER A 18 -19.05 1.41 17.68
N VAL A 19 -18.38 0.30 17.33
CA VAL A 19 -18.02 -0.73 18.31
C VAL A 19 -16.56 -1.13 18.06
N CYS A 20 -15.69 -0.74 18.98
CA CYS A 20 -14.35 -1.30 19.16
C CYS A 20 -14.47 -2.73 19.72
N THR A 21 -13.83 -3.71 19.08
CA THR A 21 -13.53 -5.00 19.70
C THR A 21 -12.02 -5.24 19.65
N MET A 22 -11.35 -4.98 20.77
CA MET A 22 -10.05 -5.56 21.09
C MET A 22 -10.29 -6.90 21.81
N ALA A 23 -9.81 -7.99 21.25
CA ALA A 23 -9.64 -9.29 21.91
C ALA A 23 -8.40 -9.93 21.26
N ALA A 24 -7.23 -9.86 21.90
CA ALA A 24 -6.77 -10.70 23.00
C ALA A 24 -5.63 -11.59 22.46
N CYS A 25 -4.40 -11.17 22.77
CA CYS A 25 -3.20 -11.99 22.61
C CYS A 25 -3.27 -13.17 23.57
N ALA A 26 -3.12 -14.40 23.06
CA ALA A 26 -2.59 -15.52 23.84
C ALA A 26 -1.83 -16.49 22.91
N PRO A 27 -0.63 -16.95 23.30
CA PRO A 27 0.18 -17.85 22.49
C PRO A 27 -0.22 -19.31 22.75
N THR A 28 -0.76 -20.00 21.75
CA THR A 28 -0.89 -21.45 21.82
C THR A 28 0.36 -22.09 21.24
N VAL A 29 1.31 -22.37 22.14
CA VAL A 29 2.39 -23.33 21.89
C VAL A 29 1.79 -24.74 21.92
N VAL A 30 1.63 -25.35 20.75
CA VAL A 30 1.48 -26.80 20.63
C VAL A 30 2.76 -27.34 20.02
N ALA A 31 3.62 -27.83 20.90
CA ALA A 31 4.70 -28.73 20.56
C ALA A 31 4.09 -30.10 20.20
N SER A 32 4.45 -30.62 19.04
CA SER A 32 4.40 -32.06 18.75
C SER A 32 5.67 -32.45 18.01
N SER A 33 6.27 -33.51 18.51
CA SER A 33 7.66 -33.90 18.40
C SER A 33 8.06 -34.50 17.05
N GLU A 34 9.28 -34.12 16.64
CA GLU A 34 10.37 -34.97 16.12
C GLU A 34 10.09 -35.89 14.92
N ASN A 35 10.51 -35.44 13.73
CA ASN A 35 11.31 -36.30 12.85
C ASN A 35 12.59 -35.56 12.44
N ALA A 36 13.72 -36.19 12.75
CA ALA A 36 15.07 -35.70 12.54
C ALA A 36 15.38 -35.46 11.05
N GLY A 37 16.00 -34.32 10.75
CA GLY A 37 16.60 -34.08 9.44
C GLY A 37 16.94 -32.61 9.21
N GLY A 38 18.21 -32.26 9.39
CA GLY A 38 18.79 -31.06 8.80
C GLY A 38 18.60 -29.77 9.60
N GLN A 39 19.54 -29.52 10.51
CA GLN A 39 19.91 -28.15 10.83
C GLN A 39 20.46 -27.50 9.55
N SER A 40 19.62 -26.71 8.89
CA SER A 40 20.09 -25.55 8.14
C SER A 40 19.36 -24.38 8.74
N ALA A 41 20.06 -23.62 9.58
CA ALA A 41 19.65 -22.26 9.88
C ALA A 41 19.50 -21.55 8.53
N ALA A 42 18.26 -21.42 8.06
CA ALA A 42 17.94 -20.49 7.01
C ALA A 42 18.19 -19.12 7.62
N THR A 43 19.42 -18.64 7.48
CA THR A 43 19.66 -17.20 7.41
C THR A 43 18.67 -16.72 6.37
N ALA A 44 17.64 -15.99 6.79
CA ALA A 44 16.83 -15.21 5.88
C ALA A 44 17.83 -14.39 5.08
N GLY A 45 18.12 -14.84 3.86
CA GLY A 45 18.90 -14.07 2.92
C GLY A 45 18.09 -12.81 2.74
N VAL A 46 18.57 -11.70 3.30
CA VAL A 46 18.38 -10.43 2.62
C VAL A 46 19.09 -10.63 1.30
N GLU A 47 18.35 -11.13 0.33
CA GLU A 47 18.75 -11.06 -1.05
C GLU A 47 18.96 -9.56 -1.29
N ALA A 48 20.19 -9.19 -1.64
CA ALA A 48 20.49 -7.81 -1.95
C ALA A 48 19.48 -7.39 -3.04
N PRO A 49 18.79 -6.25 -2.90
CA PRO A 49 17.90 -5.79 -3.96
C PRO A 49 18.68 -5.80 -5.26
N ALA A 50 18.10 -6.39 -6.30
CA ALA A 50 18.67 -6.34 -7.63
C ALA A 50 19.04 -4.87 -7.93
N PRO A 51 20.18 -4.58 -8.58
CA PRO A 51 20.55 -3.21 -8.88
C PRO A 51 19.41 -2.57 -9.67
N GLU A 52 18.86 -1.46 -9.16
CA GLU A 52 17.93 -0.65 -9.93
C GLU A 52 18.66 -0.20 -11.20
N LEU A 53 18.20 -0.70 -12.34
CA LEU A 53 18.69 -0.28 -13.64
C LEU A 53 17.98 1.02 -13.98
N ASP A 54 18.74 2.09 -14.24
CA ASP A 54 18.18 3.42 -14.53
C ASP A 54 17.07 3.34 -15.60
N GLY A 55 15.89 3.84 -15.23
CA GLY A 55 14.72 3.88 -16.10
C GLY A 55 13.99 2.54 -16.31
N ILE A 56 14.41 1.47 -15.65
CA ILE A 56 13.69 0.19 -15.62
C ILE A 56 12.93 0.08 -14.30
N PRO A 57 11.58 0.03 -14.33
CA PRO A 57 10.78 -0.16 -13.13
C PRO A 57 11.13 -1.48 -12.43
N ALA A 58 11.32 -1.44 -11.11
CA ALA A 58 11.49 -2.64 -10.31
C ALA A 58 10.18 -3.45 -10.26
N ASN A 59 10.26 -4.78 -10.28
CA ASN A 59 9.08 -5.61 -10.08
C ASN A 59 8.60 -5.54 -8.62
N THR A 60 7.30 -5.72 -8.39
CA THR A 60 6.76 -5.81 -7.03
C THR A 60 7.09 -7.18 -6.43
N PRO A 61 7.52 -7.26 -5.16
CA PRO A 61 7.88 -8.53 -4.53
C PRO A 61 6.72 -9.53 -4.46
N ALA A 62 7.02 -10.82 -4.34
CA ALA A 62 6.01 -11.90 -4.31
C ALA A 62 4.92 -11.72 -3.22
N ASP A 63 5.25 -11.08 -2.09
CA ASP A 63 4.29 -10.81 -1.00
C ASP A 63 3.29 -9.67 -1.31
N HIS A 64 3.46 -8.97 -2.44
CA HIS A 64 2.55 -7.94 -2.95
C HIS A 64 1.47 -8.49 -3.89
N GLN A 65 1.41 -9.81 -4.08
CA GLN A 65 0.46 -10.45 -4.97
C GLN A 65 -1.00 -10.03 -4.72
N GLY A 66 -1.67 -9.58 -5.78
CA GLY A 66 -3.07 -9.15 -5.76
C GLY A 66 -3.34 -7.84 -5.00
N ARG A 67 -2.31 -7.16 -4.47
CA ARG A 67 -2.52 -5.92 -3.70
C ARG A 67 -3.05 -4.81 -4.59
N PHE A 68 -2.49 -4.62 -5.78
CA PHE A 68 -2.95 -3.56 -6.69
C PHE A 68 -4.44 -3.71 -7.03
N GLU A 69 -4.91 -4.92 -7.35
CA GLU A 69 -6.31 -5.19 -7.64
C GLU A 69 -7.21 -4.92 -6.42
N SER A 70 -6.69 -5.15 -5.21
CA SER A 70 -7.43 -4.94 -3.97
C SER A 70 -7.48 -3.49 -3.48
N MET A 71 -6.43 -2.70 -3.72
CA MET A 71 -6.28 -1.37 -3.10
C MET A 71 -6.06 -0.21 -4.09
N GLY A 72 -5.81 -0.51 -5.36
CA GLY A 72 -5.45 0.47 -6.38
C GLY A 72 -4.12 1.19 -6.09
N GLY A 73 -3.76 2.13 -6.97
CA GLY A 73 -2.53 2.91 -6.80
C GLY A 73 -2.52 3.79 -5.56
N GLU A 74 -3.68 4.32 -5.14
CA GLU A 74 -3.80 5.12 -3.90
C GLU A 74 -3.48 4.29 -2.65
N GLY A 75 -3.87 3.01 -2.63
CA GLY A 75 -3.49 2.10 -1.57
C GLY A 75 -1.98 1.82 -1.54
N CYS A 76 -1.35 1.66 -2.70
CA CYS A 76 0.11 1.55 -2.79
C CYS A 76 0.83 2.80 -2.26
N ALA A 77 0.30 3.99 -2.57
CA ALA A 77 0.82 5.27 -2.10
C ALA A 77 0.75 5.46 -0.58
N THR A 78 -0.07 4.67 0.14
CA THR A 78 -0.13 4.70 1.60
C THR A 78 1.16 4.22 2.28
N CYS A 79 1.98 3.43 1.56
CA CYS A 79 3.28 2.96 2.04
C CYS A 79 4.46 3.53 1.26
N HIS A 80 4.30 3.74 -0.05
CA HIS A 80 5.36 4.16 -0.96
C HIS A 80 5.34 5.66 -1.31
N GLY A 81 4.19 6.31 -1.12
CA GLY A 81 4.03 7.73 -1.37
C GLY A 81 4.96 8.55 -0.48
N THR A 82 5.34 9.73 -0.96
CA THR A 82 6.32 10.60 -0.32
C THR A 82 5.77 12.02 -0.33
N THR A 83 5.80 12.67 0.83
CA THR A 83 5.50 14.10 0.97
C THR A 83 6.60 14.75 1.79
N ASP A 84 7.09 15.91 1.37
CA ASP A 84 8.21 16.62 2.01
C ASP A 84 9.44 15.72 2.25
N GLY A 85 9.73 14.84 1.28
CA GLY A 85 10.84 13.90 1.30
C GLY A 85 10.71 12.78 2.36
N LYS A 86 9.51 12.54 2.88
CA LYS A 86 9.23 11.47 3.86
C LYS A 86 8.21 10.50 3.32
N THR A 87 8.52 9.21 3.41
CA THR A 87 7.58 8.13 3.08
C THR A 87 6.34 8.19 3.96
N THR A 88 5.21 7.77 3.41
CA THR A 88 3.95 7.54 4.12
C THR A 88 4.06 6.37 5.11
N ALA A 89 2.98 6.14 5.88
CA ALA A 89 2.96 5.41 7.15
C ALA A 89 3.55 3.97 7.15
N GLY A 90 3.77 3.35 5.99
CA GLY A 90 4.29 1.98 5.85
C GLY A 90 5.80 1.84 5.70
N GLY A 91 6.55 2.93 5.46
CA GLY A 91 8.01 2.86 5.32
C GLY A 91 8.49 2.06 4.10
N GLY A 92 7.68 2.00 3.03
CA GLY A 92 8.10 1.42 1.76
C GLY A 92 9.20 2.24 1.10
N ALA A 93 9.84 1.69 0.06
CA ALA A 93 10.75 2.47 -0.78
C ALA A 93 9.99 3.69 -1.35
N MET A 94 10.64 4.86 -1.28
CA MET A 94 10.09 6.11 -1.83
C MET A 94 9.90 5.98 -3.33
N LEU A 95 8.73 6.38 -3.83
CA LEU A 95 8.59 6.63 -5.26
C LEU A 95 9.57 7.75 -5.67
N PRO A 96 10.25 7.65 -6.83
CA PRO A 96 11.08 8.72 -7.35
C PRO A 96 10.28 9.99 -7.67
N GLU A 97 10.94 11.15 -7.67
CA GLU A 97 10.31 12.47 -7.92
C GLU A 97 9.52 12.53 -9.22
N ASP A 98 9.94 11.79 -10.25
CA ASP A 98 9.29 11.79 -11.55
C ASP A 98 7.89 11.14 -11.52
N HIS A 99 7.51 10.49 -10.42
CA HIS A 99 6.15 9.97 -10.19
C HIS A 99 5.15 11.03 -9.71
N TYR A 100 5.61 12.24 -9.39
CA TYR A 100 4.78 13.30 -8.84
C TYR A 100 4.45 14.36 -9.89
N VAL A 101 3.29 15.00 -9.74
CA VAL A 101 2.75 16.00 -10.69
C VAL A 101 3.72 17.14 -10.96
N ASP A 102 4.44 17.58 -9.93
CA ASP A 102 5.39 18.69 -10.01
C ASP A 102 6.85 18.23 -10.17
N GLY A 103 7.08 16.92 -10.31
CA GLY A 103 8.42 16.35 -10.33
C GLY A 103 9.15 16.54 -8.99
N SER A 104 8.42 16.58 -7.87
CA SER A 104 8.97 16.77 -6.53
C SER A 104 8.10 16.10 -5.46
N TYR A 105 8.61 16.01 -4.24
CA TYR A 105 7.84 15.50 -3.10
C TYR A 105 6.97 16.55 -2.41
N THR A 106 6.90 17.78 -2.92
CA THR A 106 6.33 18.93 -2.18
C THR A 106 4.87 18.72 -1.81
N THR A 107 4.05 18.27 -2.75
CA THR A 107 2.62 18.03 -2.51
C THR A 107 2.31 16.57 -2.14
N GLY A 108 3.20 15.65 -2.51
CA GLY A 108 2.92 14.21 -2.52
C GLY A 108 1.85 13.78 -3.51
N GLU A 109 1.43 14.68 -4.40
CA GLU A 109 0.44 14.38 -5.44
C GLU A 109 1.11 13.58 -6.56
N ILE A 110 0.78 12.29 -6.62
CA ILE A 110 1.27 11.38 -7.65
C ILE A 110 0.57 11.72 -8.97
N ASP A 111 1.34 11.73 -10.07
CA ASP A 111 0.80 11.92 -11.41
C ASP A 111 -0.27 10.85 -11.70
N PRO A 112 -1.51 11.24 -12.05
CA PRO A 112 -2.57 10.30 -12.41
C PRO A 112 -2.19 9.26 -13.47
N VAL A 113 -1.27 9.58 -14.38
CA VAL A 113 -0.75 8.65 -15.39
C VAL A 113 0.08 7.53 -14.74
N ARG A 114 0.71 7.80 -13.59
CA ARG A 114 1.57 6.86 -12.86
C ARG A 114 0.86 6.13 -11.71
N LEU A 115 -0.42 6.42 -11.48
CA LEU A 115 -1.25 5.71 -10.49
C LEU A 115 -1.60 4.26 -10.88
N GLN A 116 -1.38 3.88 -12.14
CA GLN A 116 -1.52 2.50 -12.62
C GLN A 116 -0.22 1.70 -12.38
N CYS A 117 0.17 1.51 -11.12
CA CYS A 117 1.48 0.98 -10.71
C CYS A 117 1.83 -0.35 -11.40
N ASN A 118 0.87 -1.27 -11.51
CA ASN A 118 1.05 -2.60 -12.08
C ASN A 118 1.31 -2.62 -13.60
N THR A 119 1.17 -1.48 -14.30
CA THR A 119 1.45 -1.39 -15.74
C THR A 119 2.95 -1.32 -16.03
N CYS A 120 3.74 -0.85 -15.07
CA CYS A 120 5.19 -0.74 -15.16
C CYS A 120 5.90 -1.66 -14.17
N HIS A 121 5.37 -1.79 -12.95
CA HIS A 121 5.91 -2.65 -11.91
C HIS A 121 5.22 -4.02 -11.95
N ALA A 122 5.76 -4.94 -12.74
CA ALA A 122 5.20 -6.28 -12.85
C ALA A 122 5.38 -7.06 -11.54
N GLN A 123 4.51 -8.04 -11.32
CA GLN A 123 4.61 -8.92 -10.17
C GLN A 123 5.69 -9.98 -10.38
N GLU A 124 6.60 -10.12 -9.41
CA GLU A 124 7.53 -11.24 -9.37
C GLU A 124 6.79 -12.57 -9.19
N SER A 125 7.28 -13.62 -9.86
CA SER A 125 6.72 -14.98 -9.87
C SER A 125 7.27 -15.87 -8.76
#